data_AF-A0A954GWL7-F1
#
_entry.id   AF-A0A954GWL7-F1
#
_cell.length_a   1.000
_cell.length_b   1.000
_cell.length_c   1.000
_cell.angle_alpha   90.00
_cell.angle_beta   90.00
_cell.angle_gamma   90.00
#
_symmetry.space_group_name_H-M   'P 1'
#
loop_
_entity.id
_entity.type
_entity.pdbx_description
1 polymer ?
#
loop_
_entity_poly.entity_id
_entity_poly.type
_entity_poly.pdbx_seq_one_letter_code
_entity_poly.pdbx_strand_id
1 'polypeptide(L)'
;MTEKSNEHSVWHDDLRLEINKRLTLNLLIQGAAAHTFMSASHLVRRELEQIHSGLTHLYDQFAIAGQLNYSIGDIAVLYGRPNRWWGWSSKPQKPFENHLLLATRGNLLAREEVRHLRTEGRQKGVSGIPVLSWIQLLRLTLKLVRLEDGHAGLLQDLAVRAVSTIWDLPEERLDATMTRNVAFGNLMPTTGIKAKIARQTAVGYGGVELRGDQFIVVARAWFFPLLIHELVKGTMELICLRGLSSLDDSTYQAVISEADRIEYEPWLLQAGPAMWRRLLSVVPRSVPLSRTIMMIAQLDPMSLEELMLQVLDDPQQATRRLDQLTSQ
;
A
#
# COMPACT_ATOMS: atom_id res chain seq x y z
N MET A 1 37.41 6.17 -25.81
CA MET A 1 37.10 6.03 -24.36
C MET A 1 35.82 6.77 -23.95
N THR A 2 35.07 7.35 -24.90
CA THR A 2 33.94 8.27 -24.65
C THR A 2 32.55 7.63 -24.88
N GLU A 3 32.42 6.62 -25.73
CA GLU A 3 31.12 5.94 -25.97
C GLU A 3 30.70 5.04 -24.81
N LYS A 4 31.59 4.17 -24.31
CA LYS A 4 31.28 3.28 -23.17
C LYS A 4 30.94 4.03 -21.88
N SER A 5 31.57 5.19 -21.63
CA SER A 5 31.24 6.01 -20.44
C SER A 5 29.88 6.69 -20.57
N ASN A 6 29.47 7.03 -21.79
CA ASN A 6 28.18 7.67 -22.05
C ASN A 6 27.04 6.64 -21.99
N GLU A 7 27.22 5.45 -22.56
CA GLU A 7 26.27 4.32 -22.47
C GLU A 7 26.05 3.87 -21.01
N HIS A 8 27.12 3.76 -20.21
CA HIS A 8 27.00 3.43 -18.78
C HIS A 8 26.27 4.51 -17.97
N SER A 9 26.42 5.79 -18.32
CA SER A 9 25.72 6.89 -17.66
C SER A 9 24.23 6.89 -18.00
N VAL A 10 23.89 6.73 -19.29
CA VAL A 10 22.50 6.70 -19.76
C VAL A 10 21.75 5.49 -19.18
N TRP A 11 22.36 4.30 -19.17
CA TRP A 11 21.77 3.11 -18.58
C TRP A 11 21.46 3.29 -17.07
N HIS A 12 22.36 3.98 -16.36
CA HIS A 12 22.17 4.27 -14.94
C HIS A 12 21.01 5.26 -14.71
N ASP A 13 20.83 6.24 -15.60
CA ASP A 13 19.75 7.22 -15.49
C ASP A 13 18.39 6.62 -15.86
N ASP A 14 18.31 5.81 -16.91
CA ASP A 14 17.08 5.11 -17.31
C ASP A 14 16.63 4.09 -16.25
N LEU A 15 17.57 3.28 -15.73
CA LEU A 15 17.28 2.34 -14.65
C LEU A 15 16.77 3.08 -13.40
N ARG A 16 17.35 4.23 -13.08
CA ARG A 16 16.93 5.05 -11.94
C ARG A 16 15.51 5.59 -12.12
N LEU A 17 15.14 6.01 -13.32
CA LEU A 17 13.77 6.44 -13.62
C LEU A 17 12.77 5.29 -13.39
N GLU A 18 13.09 4.08 -13.87
CA GLU A 18 12.24 2.90 -13.65
C GLU A 18 12.15 2.49 -12.16
N ILE A 19 13.23 2.61 -11.40
CA ILE A 19 13.21 2.43 -9.93
C ILE A 19 12.24 3.45 -9.28
N ASN A 20 12.32 4.73 -9.65
CA ASN A 20 11.42 5.76 -9.12
C ASN A 20 9.96 5.51 -9.52
N LYS A 21 9.71 5.05 -10.75
CA LYS A 21 8.39 4.62 -11.20
C LYS A 21 7.85 3.51 -10.30
N ARG A 22 8.62 2.44 -10.07
CA ARG A 22 8.20 1.34 -9.19
C ARG A 22 7.97 1.81 -7.76
N LEU A 23 8.82 2.69 -7.22
CA LEU A 23 8.61 3.27 -5.89
C LEU A 23 7.31 4.09 -5.80
N THR A 24 6.96 4.83 -6.85
CA THR A 24 5.68 5.54 -6.95
C THR A 24 4.50 4.56 -6.97
N LEU A 25 4.60 3.47 -7.74
CA LEU A 25 3.57 2.43 -7.75
C LEU A 25 3.43 1.76 -6.38
N ASN A 26 4.55 1.47 -5.70
CA ASN A 26 4.56 0.91 -4.35
C ASN A 26 3.92 1.88 -3.34
N LEU A 27 4.13 3.19 -3.48
CA LEU A 27 3.44 4.21 -2.67
C LEU A 27 1.92 4.13 -2.86
N LEU A 28 1.45 3.99 -4.10
CA LEU A 28 0.02 3.86 -4.41
C LEU A 28 -0.56 2.54 -3.92
N ILE A 29 0.16 1.42 -4.09
CA ILE A 29 -0.24 0.08 -3.60
C ILE A 29 -0.45 0.12 -2.08
N GLN A 30 0.53 0.63 -1.34
CA GLN A 30 0.45 0.72 0.12
C GLN A 30 -0.64 1.71 0.56
N GLY A 31 -0.79 2.82 -0.17
CA GLY A 31 -1.83 3.80 0.09
C GLY A 31 -3.25 3.27 -0.13
N ALA A 32 -3.46 2.53 -1.21
CA ALA A 32 -4.74 1.90 -1.53
C ALA A 32 -5.11 0.82 -0.50
N ALA A 33 -4.14 -0.03 -0.12
CA ALA A 33 -4.35 -1.06 0.89
C ALA A 33 -4.70 -0.45 2.26
N ALA A 34 -3.97 0.58 2.71
CA ALA A 34 -4.25 1.27 3.96
C ALA A 34 -5.58 2.05 3.94
N HIS A 35 -5.94 2.68 2.82
CA HIS A 35 -7.22 3.38 2.70
C HIS A 35 -8.39 2.41 2.75
N THR A 36 -8.33 1.34 1.96
CA THR A 36 -9.38 0.33 1.83
C THR A 36 -9.58 -0.46 3.11
N PHE A 37 -8.50 -0.67 3.86
CA PHE A 37 -8.50 -1.27 5.20
C PHE A 37 -9.40 -0.52 6.21
N MET A 38 -9.73 0.75 5.98
CA MET A 38 -10.66 1.53 6.81
C MET A 38 -12.12 1.54 6.30
N SER A 39 -12.40 1.07 5.09
CA SER A 39 -13.70 1.26 4.43
C SER A 39 -14.34 -0.02 3.88
N ALA A 40 -13.55 -1.02 3.46
CA ALA A 40 -14.08 -2.22 2.81
C ALA A 40 -15.03 -3.04 3.67
N SER A 41 -14.78 -3.10 4.98
CA SER A 41 -15.68 -3.78 5.93
C SER A 41 -17.11 -3.22 5.90
N HIS A 42 -17.28 -1.95 5.53
CA HIS A 42 -18.61 -1.34 5.44
C HIS A 42 -19.42 -1.83 4.24
N LEU A 43 -18.78 -2.37 3.20
CA LEU A 43 -19.47 -2.96 2.04
C LEU A 43 -20.19 -4.27 2.40
N VAL A 44 -19.63 -5.00 3.36
CA VAL A 44 -20.15 -6.29 3.86
C VAL A 44 -20.63 -6.18 5.31
N ARG A 45 -21.02 -4.97 5.72
CA ARG A 45 -21.37 -4.64 7.10
C ARG A 45 -22.46 -5.54 7.63
N ARG A 46 -23.53 -5.77 6.87
CA ARG A 46 -24.69 -6.52 7.35
C ARG A 46 -24.29 -7.93 7.78
N GLU A 47 -23.45 -8.58 7.00
CA GLU A 47 -22.94 -9.92 7.26
C GLU A 47 -21.94 -9.94 8.43
N LEU A 48 -21.07 -8.94 8.54
CA LEU A 48 -20.15 -8.81 9.67
C LEU A 48 -20.89 -8.58 11.01
N GLU A 49 -21.93 -7.75 11.00
CA GLU A 49 -22.72 -7.46 12.20
C GLU A 49 -23.55 -8.66 12.67
N GLN A 50 -23.81 -9.65 11.80
CA GLN A 50 -24.42 -10.92 12.18
C GLN A 50 -23.47 -11.83 12.96
N ILE A 51 -22.16 -11.74 12.72
CA ILE A 51 -21.14 -12.45 13.51
C ILE A 51 -21.09 -11.86 14.93
N HIS A 52 -20.94 -10.53 15.01
CA HIS A 52 -20.95 -9.83 16.29
C HIS A 52 -21.37 -8.37 16.10
N SER A 53 -22.34 -7.91 16.90
CA SER A 53 -22.76 -6.51 16.90
C SER A 53 -21.60 -5.57 17.27
N GLY A 54 -21.30 -4.62 16.40
CA GLY A 54 -20.17 -3.69 16.48
C GLY A 54 -18.86 -4.21 15.89
N LEU A 55 -18.85 -5.35 15.18
CA LEU A 55 -17.62 -5.91 14.59
C LEU A 55 -16.97 -4.93 13.59
N THR A 56 -17.77 -4.28 12.76
CA THR A 56 -17.28 -3.28 11.79
C THR A 56 -16.61 -2.09 12.51
N HIS A 57 -17.14 -1.69 13.67
CA HIS A 57 -16.53 -0.64 14.47
C HIS A 57 -15.19 -1.07 15.08
N LEU A 58 -15.06 -2.34 15.50
CA LEU A 58 -13.79 -2.87 15.98
C LEU A 58 -12.75 -2.92 14.85
N TYR A 59 -13.17 -3.22 13.62
CA TYR A 59 -12.31 -3.16 12.44
C TYR A 59 -11.84 -1.75 12.15
N ASP A 60 -12.71 -0.75 12.22
CA ASP A 60 -12.32 0.65 12.08
C ASP A 60 -11.27 1.06 13.14
N GLN A 61 -11.50 0.68 14.40
CA GLN A 61 -10.57 0.97 15.49
C GLN A 61 -9.21 0.30 15.25
N PHE A 62 -9.23 -0.96 14.81
CA PHE A 62 -8.02 -1.72 14.52
C PHE A 62 -7.24 -1.11 13.35
N ALA A 63 -7.91 -0.75 12.25
CA ALA A 63 -7.28 -0.15 11.09
C ALA A 63 -6.60 1.17 11.43
N ILE A 64 -7.27 2.05 12.20
CA ILE A 64 -6.70 3.32 12.65
C ILE A 64 -5.52 3.09 13.60
N ALA A 65 -5.67 2.21 14.60
CA ALA A 65 -4.61 1.92 15.56
C ALA A 65 -3.38 1.31 14.87
N GLY A 66 -3.59 0.40 13.93
CA GLY A 66 -2.54 -0.23 13.12
C GLY A 66 -1.78 0.80 12.29
N GLN A 67 -2.47 1.70 11.60
CA GLN A 67 -1.83 2.75 10.80
C GLN A 67 -1.12 3.80 11.65
N LEU A 68 -1.70 4.19 12.79
CA LEU A 68 -1.02 5.06 13.76
C LEU A 68 0.28 4.43 14.27
N ASN A 69 0.34 3.11 14.40
CA ASN A 69 1.54 2.42 14.88
C ASN A 69 2.77 2.68 13.97
N TYR A 70 2.57 2.79 12.65
CA TYR A 70 3.63 3.16 11.69
C TYR A 70 4.15 4.58 11.88
N SER A 71 3.37 5.48 12.48
CA SER A 71 3.69 6.90 12.60
C SER A 71 4.07 7.36 14.01
N ILE A 72 3.48 6.75 15.04
CA ILE A 72 3.67 7.17 16.43
C ILE A 72 4.00 6.02 17.38
N GLY A 73 3.96 4.77 16.91
CA GLY A 73 4.13 3.57 17.73
C GLY A 73 5.55 3.01 17.75
N ASP A 74 5.67 1.70 18.03
CA ASP A 74 6.95 0.97 18.13
C ASP A 74 7.67 0.89 16.77
N ILE A 75 6.93 0.78 15.67
CA ILE A 75 7.48 0.87 14.31
C ILE A 75 8.14 2.24 14.10
N ALA A 76 7.53 3.33 14.58
CA ALA A 76 8.15 4.65 14.53
C ALA A 76 9.39 4.80 15.45
N VAL A 77 9.54 3.94 16.47
CA VAL A 77 10.76 3.86 17.28
C VAL A 77 11.85 3.06 16.56
N LEU A 78 11.50 1.95 15.90
CA LEU A 78 12.42 1.07 15.18
C LEU A 78 12.92 1.63 13.85
N TYR A 79 12.02 2.26 13.09
CA TYR A 79 12.30 2.78 11.75
C TYR A 79 12.55 4.29 11.78
N GLY A 80 11.88 5.01 12.67
CA GLY A 80 12.07 6.45 12.87
C GLY A 80 10.75 7.20 12.83
N ARG A 81 10.64 8.25 13.65
CA ARG A 81 9.41 9.08 13.69
C ARG A 81 9.27 9.86 12.37
N PRO A 82 8.05 9.98 11.80
CA PRO A 82 7.84 10.65 10.52
C PRO A 82 8.49 12.02 10.44
N ASN A 83 8.35 12.85 11.48
CA ASN A 83 8.95 14.19 11.49
C ASN A 83 10.49 14.18 11.49
N ARG A 84 11.14 13.19 12.10
CA ARG A 84 12.61 13.10 12.13
C ARG A 84 13.17 12.53 10.83
N TRP A 85 12.47 11.54 10.27
CA TRP A 85 12.88 10.90 9.04
C TRP A 85 12.55 11.79 7.83
N TRP A 86 11.31 12.21 7.65
CA TRP A 86 10.91 13.05 6.54
C TRP A 86 11.34 14.53 6.64
N GLY A 87 11.76 15.06 7.80
CA GLY A 87 11.69 16.52 7.97
C GLY A 87 12.55 17.27 8.99
N TRP A 88 13.71 16.79 9.43
CA TRP A 88 14.69 17.64 10.18
C TRP A 88 16.12 17.58 9.65
N SER A 89 16.41 16.73 8.68
CA SER A 89 17.77 16.54 8.15
C SER A 89 17.88 17.25 6.81
N SER A 90 18.83 18.19 6.71
CA SER A 90 19.34 18.76 5.47
C SER A 90 20.06 17.74 4.58
N LYS A 91 20.13 16.47 4.99
CA LYS A 91 20.70 15.38 4.21
C LYS A 91 19.59 14.61 3.49
N PRO A 92 19.81 14.26 2.21
CA PRO A 92 18.90 13.41 1.48
C PRO A 92 18.62 12.11 2.25
N GLN A 93 17.34 11.74 2.35
CA GLN A 93 16.93 10.55 3.09
C GLN A 93 17.02 9.35 2.17
N LYS A 94 18.11 8.59 2.29
CA LYS A 94 18.19 7.26 1.68
C LYS A 94 17.03 6.41 2.25
N PRO A 95 16.16 5.84 1.42
CA PRO A 95 16.36 5.52 -0.01
C PRO A 95 15.75 6.49 -1.04
N PHE A 96 14.87 7.41 -0.65
CA PHE A 96 14.07 8.21 -1.60
C PHE A 96 14.70 9.55 -2.01
N GLU A 97 16.00 9.75 -1.73
CA GLU A 97 16.72 10.97 -2.07
C GLU A 97 16.60 11.37 -3.55
N ASN A 98 16.45 10.35 -4.39
CA ASN A 98 16.45 10.47 -5.84
C ASN A 98 15.04 10.46 -6.45
N HIS A 99 14.01 10.34 -5.63
CA HIS A 99 12.61 10.31 -6.05
C HIS A 99 11.98 11.68 -5.72
N LEU A 100 11.74 12.51 -6.74
CA LEU A 100 11.37 13.91 -6.57
C LEU A 100 10.09 14.08 -5.74
N LEU A 101 9.06 13.27 -6.02
CA LEU A 101 7.81 13.30 -5.24
C LEU A 101 8.04 13.06 -3.74
N LEU A 102 8.68 11.94 -3.39
CA LEU A 102 8.88 11.56 -1.99
C LEU A 102 9.88 12.47 -1.29
N ALA A 103 10.95 12.87 -1.98
CA ALA A 103 11.95 13.80 -1.45
C ALA A 103 11.35 15.17 -1.12
N THR A 104 10.42 15.67 -1.95
CA THR A 104 9.89 17.04 -1.80
C THR A 104 8.54 17.12 -1.10
N ARG A 105 7.73 16.06 -1.13
CA ARG A 105 6.36 16.05 -0.56
C ARG A 105 6.11 14.93 0.47
N GLY A 106 7.04 14.00 0.68
CA GLY A 106 6.84 12.88 1.61
C GLY A 106 6.52 13.32 3.05
N ASN A 107 7.19 14.36 3.57
CA ASN A 107 6.90 14.92 4.89
C ASN A 107 5.49 15.53 4.99
N LEU A 108 5.05 16.20 3.93
CA LEU A 108 3.72 16.80 3.86
C LEU A 108 2.66 15.69 3.94
N LEU A 109 2.82 14.65 3.12
CA LEU A 109 1.93 13.49 3.06
C LEU A 109 1.88 12.76 4.41
N ALA A 110 3.04 12.46 5.01
CA ALA A 110 3.09 11.79 6.31
C ALA A 110 2.44 12.59 7.44
N ARG A 111 2.60 13.92 7.44
CA ARG A 111 1.93 14.80 8.42
C ARG A 111 0.43 14.92 8.19
N GLU A 112 -0.01 14.90 6.93
CA GLU A 112 -1.43 14.84 6.58
C GLU A 112 -2.04 13.54 7.09
N GLU A 113 -1.38 12.41 6.87
CA GLU A 113 -1.84 11.10 7.33
C GLU A 113 -2.01 11.05 8.85
N VAL A 114 -0.98 11.46 9.60
CA VAL A 114 -1.05 11.48 11.07
C VAL A 114 -2.17 12.39 11.58
N ARG A 115 -2.41 13.53 10.92
CA ARG A 115 -3.51 14.43 11.29
C ARG A 115 -4.85 13.79 11.03
N HIS A 116 -5.01 13.13 9.88
CA HIS A 116 -6.23 12.40 9.52
C HIS A 116 -6.51 11.29 10.54
N LEU A 117 -5.56 10.38 10.78
CA LEU A 117 -5.70 9.27 11.71
C LEU A 117 -5.98 9.70 13.16
N ARG A 118 -5.41 10.83 13.62
CA ARG A 118 -5.72 11.39 14.95
C ARG A 118 -7.11 11.98 15.05
N THR A 119 -7.66 12.48 13.95
CA THR A 119 -9.03 13.00 13.91
C THR A 119 -10.01 11.83 13.90
N GLU A 120 -9.82 10.87 12.99
CA GLU A 120 -10.62 9.64 12.93
C GLU A 120 -10.53 8.84 14.23
N GLY A 121 -9.33 8.71 14.79
CA GLY A 121 -9.11 8.01 16.05
C GLY A 121 -9.88 8.65 17.22
N ARG A 122 -9.94 9.98 17.30
CA ARG A 122 -10.74 10.67 18.32
C ARG A 122 -12.24 10.37 18.19
N GLN A 123 -12.75 10.29 16.97
CA GLN A 123 -14.16 9.96 16.73
C GLN A 123 -14.48 8.49 17.05
N LYS A 124 -13.53 7.58 16.84
CA LYS A 124 -13.72 6.14 17.02
C LYS A 124 -13.12 5.57 18.31
N GLY A 125 -12.69 6.42 19.24
CA GLY A 125 -12.16 5.99 20.54
C GLY A 125 -10.76 5.35 20.49
N VAL A 126 -9.96 5.66 19.46
CA VAL A 126 -8.56 5.23 19.34
C VAL A 126 -7.62 6.30 19.90
N SER A 127 -6.72 5.90 20.79
CA SER A 127 -5.75 6.82 21.39
C SER A 127 -4.65 7.22 20.41
N GLY A 128 -4.38 8.52 20.32
CA GLY A 128 -3.24 9.07 19.59
C GLY A 128 -1.95 9.15 20.42
N ILE A 129 -1.93 8.59 21.64
CA ILE A 129 -0.76 8.54 22.52
C ILE A 129 -0.01 7.23 22.26
N PRO A 130 1.30 7.25 21.93
CA PRO A 130 2.06 6.07 21.49
C PRO A 130 1.83 4.78 22.27
N VAL A 131 2.08 4.81 23.59
CA VAL A 131 1.99 3.61 24.45
C VAL A 131 0.55 3.12 24.57
N LEU A 132 -0.42 4.03 24.67
CA LEU A 132 -1.83 3.67 24.77
C LEU A 132 -2.36 3.11 23.45
N SER A 133 -1.94 3.68 22.31
CA SER A 133 -2.27 3.20 20.97
C SER A 133 -1.77 1.77 20.77
N TRP A 134 -0.54 1.48 21.19
CA TRP A 134 0.03 0.14 21.13
C TRP A 134 -0.70 -0.87 22.03
N ILE A 135 -0.99 -0.52 23.29
CA ILE A 135 -1.79 -1.38 24.19
C ILE A 135 -3.18 -1.65 23.60
N GLN A 136 -3.81 -0.61 23.03
CA GLN A 136 -5.11 -0.72 22.38
C GLN A 136 -5.05 -1.63 21.16
N LEU A 137 -4.03 -1.49 20.31
CA LEU A 137 -3.83 -2.36 19.15
C LEU A 137 -3.72 -3.82 19.57
N LEU A 138 -2.91 -4.15 20.58
CA LEU A 138 -2.78 -5.51 21.09
C LEU A 138 -4.13 -6.07 21.61
N ARG A 139 -4.87 -5.27 22.37
CA ARG A 139 -6.20 -5.66 22.89
C ARG A 139 -7.20 -5.88 21.76
N LEU A 140 -7.19 -5.02 20.74
CA LEU A 140 -8.03 -5.15 19.56
C LEU A 140 -7.69 -6.42 18.80
N THR A 141 -6.42 -6.69 18.51
CA THR A 141 -5.96 -7.92 17.84
C THR A 141 -6.45 -9.17 18.56
N LEU A 142 -6.24 -9.26 19.89
CA LEU A 142 -6.68 -10.41 20.68
C LEU A 142 -8.21 -10.56 20.67
N LYS A 143 -8.95 -9.45 20.69
CA LYS A 143 -10.41 -9.46 20.62
C LYS A 143 -10.90 -9.93 19.26
N LEU A 144 -10.33 -9.42 18.16
CA LEU A 144 -10.70 -9.80 16.80
C LEU A 144 -10.44 -11.27 16.55
N VAL A 145 -9.24 -11.77 16.89
CA VAL A 145 -8.90 -13.19 16.72
C VAL A 145 -9.89 -14.11 17.45
N ARG A 146 -10.43 -13.70 18.60
CA ARG A 146 -11.45 -14.47 19.33
C ARG A 146 -12.83 -14.39 18.70
N LEU A 147 -13.23 -13.21 18.22
CA LEU A 147 -14.54 -13.00 17.61
C LEU A 147 -14.66 -13.66 16.23
N GLU A 148 -13.55 -13.78 15.52
CA GLU A 148 -13.49 -14.40 14.20
C GLU A 148 -13.27 -15.92 14.25
N ASP A 149 -12.98 -16.46 15.44
CA ASP A 149 -12.80 -17.90 15.64
C ASP A 149 -14.07 -18.65 15.24
N GLY A 150 -13.93 -19.68 14.40
CA GLY A 150 -15.05 -20.41 13.82
C GLY A 150 -15.74 -19.75 12.62
N HIS A 151 -15.34 -18.54 12.19
CA HIS A 151 -15.96 -17.81 11.08
C HIS A 151 -15.05 -17.65 9.84
N ALA A 152 -13.91 -18.33 9.79
CA ALA A 152 -12.88 -18.11 8.77
C ALA A 152 -13.38 -18.22 7.32
N GLY A 153 -14.17 -19.25 6.99
CA GLY A 153 -14.70 -19.43 5.63
C GLY A 153 -15.60 -18.26 5.19
N LEU A 154 -16.56 -17.88 6.03
CA LEU A 154 -17.44 -16.74 5.77
C LEU A 154 -16.64 -15.44 5.62
N LEU A 155 -15.68 -15.19 6.51
CA LEU A 155 -14.85 -13.98 6.47
C LEU A 155 -13.98 -13.91 5.21
N GLN A 156 -13.44 -15.04 4.75
CA GLN A 156 -12.72 -15.12 3.47
C GLN A 156 -13.63 -14.75 2.29
N ASP A 157 -14.82 -15.32 2.22
CA ASP A 157 -15.79 -15.03 1.14
C ASP A 157 -16.21 -13.55 1.14
N LEU A 158 -16.46 -12.99 2.33
CA LEU A 158 -16.77 -11.57 2.47
C LEU A 158 -15.60 -10.68 2.05
N ALA A 159 -14.35 -11.11 2.31
CA ALA A 159 -13.18 -10.37 1.92
C ALA A 159 -12.99 -10.34 0.40
N VAL A 160 -13.14 -11.50 -0.25
CA VAL A 160 -13.13 -11.65 -1.71
C VAL A 160 -14.21 -10.77 -2.34
N ARG A 161 -15.46 -10.85 -1.86
CA ARG A 161 -16.56 -10.04 -2.38
C ARG A 161 -16.33 -8.54 -2.25
N ALA A 162 -15.84 -8.10 -1.08
CA ALA A 162 -15.57 -6.68 -0.84
C ALA A 162 -14.49 -6.15 -1.80
N VAL A 163 -13.40 -6.90 -1.99
CA VAL A 163 -12.30 -6.50 -2.89
C VAL A 163 -12.72 -6.57 -4.35
N SER A 164 -13.43 -7.64 -4.75
CA SER A 164 -14.01 -7.79 -6.09
C SER A 164 -14.92 -6.59 -6.42
N THR A 165 -15.78 -6.17 -5.49
CA THR A 165 -16.66 -5.01 -5.66
C THR A 165 -15.90 -3.70 -5.84
N ILE A 166 -14.81 -3.48 -5.09
CA ILE A 166 -14.03 -2.23 -5.14
C ILE A 166 -13.24 -2.12 -6.45
N TRP A 167 -12.67 -3.23 -6.91
CA TRP A 167 -11.70 -3.25 -8.01
C TRP A 167 -12.27 -3.76 -9.32
N ASP A 168 -13.54 -4.19 -9.34
CA ASP A 168 -14.18 -4.80 -10.50
C ASP A 168 -13.37 -5.98 -11.05
N LEU A 169 -12.91 -6.84 -10.14
CA LEU A 169 -12.14 -8.04 -10.45
C LEU A 169 -12.98 -9.29 -10.17
N PRO A 170 -12.98 -10.30 -11.07
CA PRO A 170 -13.71 -11.54 -10.82
C PRO A 170 -13.25 -12.24 -9.54
N GLU A 171 -14.18 -12.78 -8.76
CA GLU A 171 -13.88 -13.41 -7.46
C GLU A 171 -12.94 -14.61 -7.62
N GLU A 172 -13.00 -15.33 -8.74
CA GLU A 172 -12.09 -16.44 -9.06
C GLU A 172 -10.61 -16.02 -9.22
N ARG A 173 -10.35 -14.71 -9.36
CA ARG A 173 -8.99 -14.15 -9.40
C ARG A 173 -8.43 -13.84 -8.01
N LEU A 174 -9.22 -14.03 -6.95
CA LEU A 174 -8.87 -13.69 -5.58
C LEU A 174 -8.85 -14.95 -4.70
N ASP A 175 -7.67 -15.32 -4.21
CA ASP A 175 -7.47 -16.40 -3.25
C ASP A 175 -7.18 -15.79 -1.86
N ALA A 176 -8.16 -15.88 -0.98
CA ALA A 176 -8.09 -15.35 0.37
C ALA A 176 -8.07 -16.48 1.39
N THR A 177 -7.00 -16.57 2.18
CA THR A 177 -6.84 -17.60 3.21
C THR A 177 -6.55 -16.98 4.58
N MET A 178 -7.39 -17.26 5.58
CA MET A 178 -7.10 -16.92 6.97
C MET A 178 -6.20 -17.99 7.58
N THR A 179 -4.96 -17.61 7.91
CA THR A 179 -3.97 -18.54 8.45
C THR A 179 -2.91 -17.82 9.26
N ARG A 180 -2.32 -18.53 10.24
CA ARG A 180 -1.15 -18.05 10.97
C ARG A 180 0.15 -18.23 10.19
N ASN A 181 0.17 -19.14 9.21
CA ASN A 181 1.30 -19.34 8.32
C ASN A 181 1.15 -18.43 7.09
N VAL A 182 1.55 -17.17 7.25
CA VAL A 182 1.28 -16.13 6.25
C VAL A 182 2.28 -16.10 5.10
N ALA A 183 3.49 -16.65 5.26
CA ALA A 183 4.51 -16.59 4.22
C ALA A 183 4.13 -17.41 2.98
N PHE A 184 4.29 -16.83 1.79
CA PHE A 184 4.21 -17.53 0.50
C PHE A 184 5.11 -16.90 -0.57
N GLY A 185 5.44 -17.67 -1.62
CA GLY A 185 6.30 -17.23 -2.73
C GLY A 185 7.81 -17.22 -2.45
N ASN A 186 8.59 -16.81 -3.47
CA ASN A 186 10.04 -16.61 -3.37
C ASN A 186 10.34 -15.26 -2.72
N LEU A 187 10.37 -15.25 -1.40
CA LEU A 187 10.71 -14.05 -0.62
C LEU A 187 12.17 -13.66 -0.87
N MET A 188 12.39 -12.42 -1.34
CA MET A 188 13.74 -11.88 -1.51
C MET A 188 14.53 -12.00 -0.20
N PRO A 189 15.84 -12.32 -0.28
CA PRO A 189 16.67 -12.43 0.90
C PRO A 189 16.72 -11.08 1.63
N THR A 190 16.33 -11.08 2.91
CA THR A 190 16.34 -9.87 3.74
C THR A 190 17.77 -9.44 4.03
N THR A 191 18.14 -8.21 3.66
CA THR A 191 19.44 -7.62 3.99
C THR A 191 19.35 -6.86 5.32
N GLY A 192 19.96 -7.40 6.38
CA GLY A 192 20.08 -6.71 7.67
C GLY A 192 19.06 -7.11 8.74
N ILE A 193 19.30 -6.62 9.96
CA ILE A 193 18.60 -7.07 11.17
C ILE A 193 17.13 -6.62 11.18
N LYS A 194 16.84 -5.39 10.72
CA LYS A 194 15.48 -4.83 10.71
C LYS A 194 14.54 -5.62 9.79
N ALA A 195 15.01 -5.97 8.60
CA ALA A 195 14.25 -6.76 7.63
C ALA A 195 13.94 -8.18 8.11
N LYS A 196 14.89 -8.82 8.81
CA LYS A 196 14.66 -10.12 9.46
C LYS A 196 13.56 -10.03 10.52
N ILE A 197 13.60 -8.99 11.36
CA ILE A 197 12.57 -8.75 12.38
C ILE A 197 11.20 -8.51 11.71
N ALA A 198 11.13 -7.61 10.71
CA ALA A 198 9.89 -7.30 10.00
C ALA A 198 9.24 -8.56 9.42
N ARG A 199 10.03 -9.42 8.77
CA ARG A 199 9.58 -10.69 8.20
C ARG A 199 9.08 -11.67 9.27
N GLN A 200 9.75 -11.77 10.40
CA GLN A 200 9.34 -12.66 11.50
C GLN A 200 8.07 -12.17 12.21
N THR A 201 7.80 -10.87 12.17
CA THR A 201 6.60 -10.26 12.77
C THR A 201 5.45 -10.07 11.78
N ALA A 202 5.58 -10.53 10.53
CA ALA A 202 4.55 -10.40 9.52
C ALA A 202 3.28 -11.18 9.93
N VAL A 203 2.15 -10.48 9.96
CA VAL A 203 0.83 -11.00 10.33
C VAL A 203 -0.11 -11.11 9.13
N GLY A 204 0.40 -10.75 7.95
CA GLY A 204 -0.25 -10.82 6.65
C GLY A 204 0.79 -10.88 5.54
N TYR A 205 0.39 -11.42 4.39
CA TYR A 205 1.13 -11.36 3.14
C TYR A 205 0.16 -11.38 1.96
N GLY A 206 0.41 -10.54 0.96
CA GLY A 206 -0.37 -10.42 -0.27
C GLY A 206 0.55 -10.30 -1.48
N GLY A 207 0.13 -10.88 -2.60
CA GLY A 207 0.94 -10.94 -3.83
C GLY A 207 0.18 -11.58 -4.99
N VAL A 208 0.89 -11.84 -6.07
CA VAL A 208 0.34 -12.40 -7.31
C VAL A 208 1.07 -13.70 -7.65
N GLU A 209 0.32 -14.76 -7.93
CA GLU A 209 0.85 -16.05 -8.39
C GLU A 209 0.31 -16.35 -9.81
N LEU A 210 1.18 -16.89 -10.67
CA LEU A 210 0.74 -17.47 -11.93
C LEU A 210 0.27 -18.91 -11.68
N ARG A 211 -1.02 -19.19 -11.88
CA ARG A 211 -1.60 -20.54 -11.78
C ARG A 211 -2.14 -20.95 -13.15
N GLY A 212 -1.46 -21.89 -13.79
CA GLY A 212 -1.73 -22.22 -15.19
C GLY A 212 -1.41 -21.03 -16.09
N ASP A 213 -2.39 -20.53 -16.82
CA ASP A 213 -2.32 -19.38 -17.73
C ASP A 213 -2.91 -18.08 -17.12
N GLN A 214 -3.25 -18.10 -15.83
CA GLN A 214 -3.92 -17.00 -15.16
C GLN A 214 -3.15 -16.48 -13.95
N PHE A 215 -2.99 -15.16 -13.87
CA PHE A 215 -2.57 -14.50 -12.64
C PHE A 215 -3.71 -14.49 -11.62
N ILE A 216 -3.39 -14.92 -10.41
CA ILE A 216 -4.28 -15.00 -9.25
C ILE A 216 -3.67 -14.15 -8.13
N VAL A 217 -4.48 -13.28 -7.54
CA VAL A 217 -4.11 -12.54 -6.33
C VAL A 217 -4.25 -13.49 -5.15
N VAL A 218 -3.17 -13.63 -4.37
CA VAL A 218 -3.15 -14.48 -3.20
C VAL A 218 -2.96 -13.60 -1.97
N ALA A 219 -3.73 -13.85 -0.93
CA ALA A 219 -3.63 -13.16 0.35
C ALA A 219 -3.76 -14.14 1.50
N ARG A 220 -2.83 -14.04 2.46
CA ARG A 220 -2.82 -14.84 3.69
C ARG A 220 -2.71 -13.91 4.88
N ALA A 221 -3.62 -14.03 5.84
CA ALA A 221 -3.58 -13.16 7.02
C ALA A 221 -4.20 -13.83 8.25
N TRP A 222 -3.89 -13.31 9.44
CA TRP A 222 -4.40 -13.87 10.69
C TRP A 222 -5.90 -13.62 10.92
N PHE A 223 -6.42 -12.47 10.47
CA PHE A 223 -7.80 -12.03 10.71
C PHE A 223 -8.29 -11.09 9.60
N PHE A 224 -9.60 -10.91 9.50
CA PHE A 224 -10.29 -10.34 8.33
C PHE A 224 -9.79 -8.97 7.85
N PRO A 225 -9.61 -7.94 8.72
CA PRO A 225 -9.06 -6.66 8.30
C PRO A 225 -7.71 -6.78 7.58
N LEU A 226 -6.80 -7.62 8.09
CA LEU A 226 -5.51 -7.82 7.44
C LEU A 226 -5.66 -8.58 6.13
N LEU A 227 -6.60 -9.53 6.04
CA LEU A 227 -6.87 -10.24 4.80
C LEU A 227 -7.32 -9.30 3.68
N ILE A 228 -8.21 -8.36 3.98
CA ILE A 228 -8.61 -7.28 3.07
C ILE A 228 -7.39 -6.46 2.63
N HIS A 229 -6.55 -6.05 3.59
CA HIS A 229 -5.36 -5.25 3.31
C HIS A 229 -4.44 -5.94 2.30
N GLU A 230 -4.14 -7.22 2.52
CA GLU A 230 -3.27 -8.01 1.65
C GLU A 230 -3.90 -8.33 0.29
N LEU A 231 -5.22 -8.57 0.23
CA LEU A 231 -5.94 -8.74 -1.04
C LEU A 231 -5.88 -7.47 -1.91
N VAL A 232 -6.09 -6.29 -1.31
CA VAL A 232 -6.00 -5.02 -2.03
C VAL A 232 -4.57 -4.76 -2.48
N LYS A 233 -3.58 -5.04 -1.63
CA LYS A 233 -2.16 -4.95 -1.99
C LYS A 233 -1.84 -5.82 -3.21
N GLY A 234 -2.25 -7.09 -3.19
CA GLY A 234 -2.04 -8.01 -4.31
C GLY A 234 -2.84 -7.65 -5.57
N THR A 235 -4.04 -7.10 -5.42
CA THR A 235 -4.86 -6.61 -6.55
C THR A 235 -4.21 -5.41 -7.23
N MET A 236 -3.75 -4.44 -6.44
CA MET A 236 -3.01 -3.29 -6.95
C MET A 236 -1.69 -3.72 -7.59
N GLU A 237 -1.00 -4.69 -7.02
CA GLU A 237 0.20 -5.27 -7.62
C GLU A 237 -0.10 -5.86 -9.01
N LEU A 238 -1.13 -6.69 -9.13
CA LEU A 238 -1.55 -7.26 -10.41
C LEU A 238 -1.82 -6.21 -11.48
N ILE A 239 -2.51 -5.13 -11.11
CA ILE A 239 -2.80 -4.01 -12.01
C ILE A 239 -1.50 -3.29 -12.41
N CYS A 240 -0.63 -3.02 -11.44
CA CYS A 240 0.64 -2.31 -11.64
C CYS A 240 1.68 -3.10 -12.43
N LEU A 241 1.64 -4.44 -12.45
CA LEU A 241 2.54 -5.28 -13.25
C LEU A 241 2.49 -4.92 -14.75
N ARG A 242 1.34 -4.43 -15.26
CA ARG A 242 1.23 -3.95 -16.64
C ARG A 242 2.18 -2.78 -16.93
N GLY A 243 2.46 -1.95 -15.93
CA GLY A 243 3.36 -0.81 -16.02
C GLY A 243 4.84 -1.18 -16.20
N LEU A 244 5.21 -2.42 -15.89
CA LEU A 244 6.57 -2.94 -16.00
C LEU A 244 6.74 -3.93 -17.17
N SER A 245 5.65 -4.23 -17.89
CA SER A 245 5.63 -5.30 -18.91
C SER A 245 6.50 -5.03 -20.15
N SER A 246 6.97 -3.80 -20.34
CA SER A 246 7.86 -3.41 -21.43
C SER A 246 9.35 -3.51 -21.09
N LEU A 247 9.70 -3.78 -19.83
CA LEU A 247 11.09 -3.89 -19.40
C LEU A 247 11.68 -5.24 -19.83
N ASP A 248 12.94 -5.25 -20.23
CA ASP A 248 13.68 -6.50 -20.39
C ASP A 248 13.94 -7.15 -19.02
N ASP A 249 14.18 -8.46 -19.01
CA ASP A 249 14.35 -9.24 -17.79
C ASP A 249 15.45 -8.68 -16.86
N SER A 250 16.55 -8.16 -17.42
CA SER A 250 17.67 -7.66 -16.62
C SER A 250 17.31 -6.35 -15.91
N THR A 251 16.67 -5.42 -16.63
CA THR A 251 16.17 -4.16 -16.08
C THR A 251 15.06 -4.43 -15.06
N TYR A 252 14.13 -5.34 -15.37
CA TYR A 252 13.05 -5.73 -14.46
C TYR A 252 13.62 -6.25 -13.12
N GLN A 253 14.57 -7.18 -13.16
CA GLN A 253 15.17 -7.72 -11.93
C GLN A 253 15.91 -6.65 -11.13
N ALA A 254 16.63 -5.75 -11.80
CA ALA A 254 17.30 -4.62 -11.15
C ALA A 254 16.29 -3.70 -10.45
N VAL A 255 15.22 -3.29 -11.15
CA VAL A 255 14.15 -2.44 -10.60
C VAL A 255 13.50 -3.09 -9.38
N ILE A 256 13.08 -4.34 -9.48
CA ILE A 256 12.44 -5.07 -8.37
C ILE A 256 13.40 -5.21 -7.18
N SER A 257 14.67 -5.54 -7.41
CA SER A 257 15.66 -5.72 -6.33
C SER A 257 15.95 -4.44 -5.53
N GLU A 258 15.83 -3.28 -6.18
CA GLU A 258 16.05 -1.99 -5.54
C GLU A 258 14.78 -1.44 -4.91
N ALA A 259 13.64 -1.52 -5.60
CA ALA A 259 12.40 -0.86 -5.18
C ALA A 259 11.52 -1.68 -4.22
N ASP A 260 11.56 -3.02 -4.27
CA ASP A 260 10.67 -3.90 -3.49
C ASP A 260 11.32 -4.39 -2.19
N ARG A 261 12.06 -3.49 -1.55
CA ARG A 261 12.69 -3.74 -0.26
C ARG A 261 11.68 -3.59 0.88
N ILE A 262 11.54 -4.62 1.71
CA ILE A 262 10.59 -4.63 2.84
C ILE A 262 10.82 -3.48 3.82
N GLU A 263 12.06 -2.99 3.89
CA GLU A 263 12.46 -1.85 4.71
C GLU A 263 11.82 -0.53 4.25
N TYR A 264 11.27 -0.48 3.03
CA TYR A 264 10.65 0.71 2.46
C TYR A 264 9.17 0.80 2.83
N GLU A 265 8.51 -0.34 3.07
CA GLU A 265 7.08 -0.41 3.35
C GLU A 265 6.62 0.51 4.50
N PRO A 266 7.32 0.60 5.65
CA PRO A 266 6.89 1.50 6.72
C PRO A 266 6.80 2.97 6.27
N TRP A 267 7.71 3.41 5.41
CA TRP A 267 7.74 4.78 4.90
C TRP A 267 6.64 5.02 3.87
N LEU A 268 6.44 4.06 2.99
CA LEU A 268 5.36 4.10 2.00
C LEU A 268 3.98 4.07 2.69
N LEU A 269 3.81 3.31 3.78
CA LEU A 269 2.59 3.33 4.58
C LEU A 269 2.37 4.64 5.35
N GLN A 270 3.43 5.38 5.67
CA GLN A 270 3.29 6.70 6.29
C GLN A 270 2.79 7.77 5.31
N ALA A 271 3.19 7.72 4.04
CA ALA A 271 2.87 8.75 3.04
C ALA A 271 1.77 8.34 2.05
N GLY A 272 1.69 7.06 1.73
CA GLY A 272 0.83 6.47 0.71
C GLY A 272 -0.66 6.72 0.91
N PRO A 273 -1.25 6.55 2.11
CA PRO A 273 -2.69 6.71 2.26
C PRO A 273 -3.15 8.14 2.02
N ALA A 274 -2.33 9.14 2.38
CA ALA A 274 -2.59 10.54 2.03
C ALA A 274 -2.49 10.77 0.52
N MET A 275 -1.46 10.25 -0.14
CA MET A 275 -1.31 10.35 -1.59
C MET A 275 -2.50 9.70 -2.32
N TRP A 276 -2.91 8.52 -1.87
CA TRP A 276 -4.03 7.78 -2.43
C TRP A 276 -5.35 8.54 -2.30
N ARG A 277 -5.66 9.13 -1.14
CA ARG A 277 -6.85 9.97 -0.97
C ARG A 277 -6.86 11.18 -1.90
N ARG A 278 -5.70 11.79 -2.15
CA ARG A 278 -5.55 12.90 -3.11
C ARG A 278 -5.79 12.42 -4.54
N LEU A 279 -5.24 11.27 -4.92
CA LEU A 279 -5.48 10.67 -6.23
C LEU A 279 -6.98 10.36 -6.43
N LEU A 280 -7.63 9.70 -5.47
CA LEU A 280 -9.06 9.40 -5.55
C LEU A 280 -9.94 10.65 -5.70
N SER A 281 -9.48 11.82 -5.25
CA SER A 281 -10.22 13.07 -5.39
C SER A 281 -10.23 13.64 -6.82
N VAL A 282 -9.31 13.19 -7.67
CA VAL A 282 -9.18 13.65 -9.07
C VAL A 282 -9.43 12.54 -10.10
N VAL A 283 -9.58 11.28 -9.67
CA VAL A 283 -9.87 10.15 -10.55
C VAL A 283 -11.27 10.32 -11.19
N PRO A 284 -11.42 10.12 -12.51
CA PRO A 284 -12.70 10.19 -13.19
C PRO A 284 -13.67 9.13 -12.67
N ARG A 285 -14.91 9.51 -12.38
CA ARG A 285 -15.95 8.58 -11.88
C ARG A 285 -16.63 7.77 -13.00
N SER A 286 -16.44 8.18 -14.25
CA SER A 286 -17.01 7.54 -15.43
C SER A 286 -16.27 6.26 -15.86
N VAL A 287 -15.09 6.01 -15.30
CA VAL A 287 -14.21 4.90 -15.68
C VAL A 287 -13.91 4.04 -14.44
N PRO A 288 -13.95 2.70 -14.55
CA PRO A 288 -13.60 1.82 -13.42
C PRO A 288 -12.23 2.18 -12.83
N LEU A 289 -12.14 2.19 -11.50
CA LEU A 289 -10.92 2.57 -10.78
C LEU A 289 -9.73 1.71 -11.21
N SER A 290 -9.92 0.40 -11.34
CA SER A 290 -8.89 -0.54 -11.79
C SER A 290 -8.33 -0.18 -13.17
N ARG A 291 -9.19 0.21 -14.11
CA ARG A 291 -8.76 0.68 -15.44
C ARG A 291 -7.97 1.99 -15.34
N THR A 292 -8.43 2.96 -14.55
CA THR A 292 -7.69 4.22 -14.37
C THR A 292 -6.30 3.98 -13.77
N ILE A 293 -6.19 3.13 -12.74
CA ILE A 293 -4.89 2.78 -12.14
C ILE A 293 -3.99 2.04 -13.13
N MET A 294 -4.54 1.13 -13.94
CA MET A 294 -3.79 0.44 -14.99
C MET A 294 -3.17 1.43 -15.97
N MET A 295 -3.93 2.46 -16.39
CA MET A 295 -3.44 3.48 -17.31
C MET A 295 -2.38 4.38 -16.66
N ILE A 296 -2.56 4.74 -15.39
CA ILE A 296 -1.56 5.47 -14.61
C ILE A 296 -0.26 4.65 -14.51
N ALA A 297 -0.35 3.35 -14.25
CA ALA A 297 0.82 2.47 -14.14
C ALA A 297 1.60 2.34 -15.46
N GLN A 298 0.92 2.49 -16.60
CA GLN A 298 1.51 2.43 -17.93
C GLN A 298 2.21 3.72 -18.38
N LEU A 299 2.04 4.83 -17.67
CA LEU A 299 2.78 6.06 -17.95
C LEU A 299 4.29 5.81 -17.87
N ASP A 300 5.06 6.51 -18.69
CA ASP A 300 6.51 6.56 -18.53
C ASP A 300 6.87 7.17 -17.15
N PRO A 301 8.07 6.88 -16.62
CA PRO A 301 8.45 7.32 -15.27
C PRO A 301 8.25 8.82 -15.00
N MET A 302 8.58 9.67 -15.98
CA MET A 302 8.51 11.12 -15.81
C MET A 302 7.05 11.59 -15.83
N SER A 303 6.24 11.09 -16.76
CA SER A 303 4.81 11.39 -16.83
C SER A 303 4.06 10.95 -15.57
N LEU A 304 4.42 9.79 -15.01
CA LEU A 304 3.85 9.32 -13.75
C LEU A 304 4.19 10.26 -12.60
N GLU A 305 5.47 10.61 -12.43
CA GLU A 305 5.90 11.49 -11.34
C GLU A 305 5.28 12.89 -11.46
N GLU A 306 5.23 13.44 -12.68
CA GLU A 306 4.59 14.73 -12.94
C GLU A 306 3.09 14.69 -12.61
N LEU A 307 2.38 13.63 -13.01
CA LEU A 307 0.97 13.46 -12.66
C LEU A 307 0.78 13.41 -11.13
N MET A 308 1.61 12.67 -10.40
CA MET A 308 1.51 12.61 -8.94
C MET A 308 1.82 13.96 -8.27
N LEU A 309 2.75 14.76 -8.82
CA LEU A 309 2.99 16.12 -8.36
C LEU A 309 1.79 17.03 -8.65
N GLN A 310 1.18 16.93 -9.84
CA GLN A 310 -0.04 17.67 -10.19
C GLN A 310 -1.20 17.31 -9.26
N VAL A 311 -1.38 16.04 -8.90
CA VAL A 311 -2.40 15.60 -7.92
C VAL A 311 -2.28 16.35 -6.58
N LEU A 312 -1.06 16.72 -6.17
CA LEU A 312 -0.81 17.44 -4.92
C LEU A 312 -0.87 18.96 -5.08
N ASP A 313 -0.26 19.49 -6.14
CA ASP A 313 0.00 20.92 -6.29
C ASP A 313 -1.05 21.63 -7.18
N ASP A 314 -1.65 20.94 -8.17
CA ASP A 314 -2.72 21.44 -9.06
C ASP A 314 -3.75 20.34 -9.40
N PRO A 315 -4.71 20.04 -8.48
CA PRO A 315 -5.70 18.99 -8.68
C PRO A 315 -6.60 19.18 -9.91
N GLN A 316 -6.80 20.42 -10.37
CA GLN A 316 -7.62 20.71 -11.55
C GLN A 316 -6.89 20.31 -12.83
N GLN A 317 -5.59 20.57 -12.91
CA GLN A 317 -4.76 20.06 -14.00
C GLN A 317 -4.69 18.53 -13.99
N ALA A 318 -4.51 17.91 -12.81
CA ALA A 318 -4.49 16.45 -12.68
C ALA A 318 -5.80 15.82 -13.17
N THR A 319 -6.96 16.39 -12.80
CA THR A 319 -8.28 15.92 -13.25
C THR A 319 -8.36 15.95 -14.79
N ARG A 320 -8.01 17.09 -15.41
CA ARG A 320 -8.03 17.22 -16.88
C ARG A 320 -7.10 16.22 -17.56
N ARG A 321 -5.92 15.98 -17.00
CA ARG A 321 -4.96 15.00 -17.53
C ARG A 321 -5.50 13.57 -17.43
N LEU A 322 -6.15 13.21 -16.33
CA LEU A 322 -6.76 11.89 -16.16
C LEU A 322 -7.98 11.68 -17.06
N ASP A 323 -8.82 12.72 -17.26
CA ASP A 323 -9.93 12.65 -18.22
C ASP A 323 -9.40 12.41 -19.65
N GLN A 324 -8.34 13.11 -20.05
CA GLN A 324 -7.69 12.91 -21.36
C GLN A 324 -7.07 11.52 -21.48
N LEU A 325 -6.39 11.05 -20.44
CA LEU A 325 -5.77 9.72 -20.42
C LEU A 325 -6.84 8.64 -20.60
N THR A 326 -7.93 8.71 -19.85
CA THR A 326 -8.97 7.68 -19.82
C THR A 326 -9.98 7.73 -20.97
N SER A 327 -9.93 8.78 -21.81
CA SER A 327 -10.73 8.91 -23.03
C SER A 327 -10.13 8.21 -24.26
N GLN A 328 -8.91 7.66 -24.15
CA GLN A 328 -8.21 6.91 -25.20
C GLN A 328 -8.58 5.42 -25.17
#